data_AF-A0A251PZ60-F1
#
_entry.id   AF-A0A251PZ60-F1
#
_cell.length_a   1.000
_cell.length_b   1.000
_cell.length_c   1.000
_cell.angle_alpha   90.00
_cell.angle_beta   90.00
_cell.angle_gamma   90.00
#
_symmetry.space_group_name_H-M   'P 1'
#
loop_
_entity.id
_entity.type
_entity.pdbx_description
1 polymer ?
#
loop_
_entity_poly.entity_id
_entity_poly.type
_entity_poly.pdbx_seq_one_letter_code
_entity_poly.pdbx_strand_id
1 'polypeptide(L)'
;MEQTCKGNGGIGGENTSEGDIKTDFIGVFCHEMTHTWQWNGQGQAPVGLIEGIAHFVRLKADYVPNGWVKSGEGQRWDEGYLVTARFLDYCNDLQQGFVAELNKKMRDGYSDNFFQELLGKTVDQLWTDYKARFAN
;
A
#
# COMPACT_ATOMS: atom_id res chain seq x y z
N MET A 1 6.92 -7.83 9.94
CA MET A 1 7.25 -6.43 10.26
C MET A 1 6.00 -5.79 10.82
N GLU A 2 5.96 -5.56 12.13
CA GLU A 2 4.84 -4.89 12.79
C GLU A 2 5.42 -3.73 13.59
N GLN A 3 5.76 -2.66 12.89
CA GLN A 3 5.97 -1.35 13.49
C GLN A 3 4.97 -0.42 12.84
N THR A 4 3.84 -0.26 13.51
CA THR A 4 2.73 0.52 13.00
C THR A 4 2.99 1.99 13.27
N CYS A 5 3.06 2.81 12.22
CA CYS A 5 2.88 4.25 12.32
C CYS A 5 1.40 4.52 12.62
N LYS A 6 0.90 4.21 13.82
CA LYS A 6 -0.49 4.53 14.17
C LYS A 6 -0.55 5.97 14.66
N GLY A 7 -1.22 6.84 13.90
CA GLY A 7 -1.63 8.15 14.38
C GLY A 7 -2.83 8.01 15.31
N ASN A 8 -2.76 8.59 16.52
CA ASN A 8 -3.96 8.81 17.33
C ASN A 8 -4.78 9.96 16.72
N GLY A 9 -5.62 9.66 15.73
CA GLY A 9 -6.57 10.61 15.15
C GLY A 9 -7.67 10.96 16.15
N GLY A 10 -7.44 11.98 16.97
CA GLY A 10 -8.44 12.55 17.87
C GLY A 10 -9.59 13.18 17.09
N ILE A 11 -10.82 12.89 17.51
CA ILE A 11 -12.06 13.44 16.97
C ILE A 11 -12.21 14.91 17.41
N GLY A 12 -12.43 15.83 16.45
CA GLY A 12 -13.19 17.06 16.70
C GLY A 12 -12.62 18.35 16.11
N GLY A 13 -13.47 19.06 15.33
CA GLY A 13 -13.44 20.52 15.21
C GLY A 13 -12.87 21.08 13.91
N GLU A 14 -13.70 21.79 13.16
CA GLU A 14 -13.39 22.47 11.90
C GLU A 14 -12.28 23.54 12.01
N ASN A 15 -11.43 23.60 10.97
CA ASN A 15 -10.80 24.77 10.30
C ASN A 15 -9.25 24.78 10.16
N THR A 16 -8.84 24.96 8.89
CA THR A 16 -7.64 25.66 8.36
C THR A 16 -6.27 24.97 8.40
N SER A 17 -5.79 24.62 7.20
CA SER A 17 -4.41 24.44 6.66
C SER A 17 -3.30 23.79 7.49
N GLU A 18 -3.19 24.05 8.78
CA GLU A 18 -2.09 23.60 9.63
C GLU A 18 -2.26 22.15 10.09
N GLY A 19 -3.50 21.70 10.33
CA GLY A 19 -3.85 20.31 10.63
C GLY A 19 -3.61 19.39 9.43
N ASP A 20 -3.89 19.89 8.22
CA ASP A 20 -3.62 19.19 6.96
C ASP A 20 -2.11 19.11 6.72
N ILE A 21 -1.35 20.21 6.89
CA ILE A 21 0.12 20.20 6.70
C ILE A 21 0.81 19.21 7.64
N LYS A 22 0.42 19.16 8.93
CA LYS A 22 1.01 18.19 9.87
C LYS A 22 0.71 16.74 9.47
N THR A 23 -0.54 16.47 9.10
CA THR A 23 -1.00 15.14 8.67
C THR A 23 -0.31 14.72 7.37
N ASP A 24 -0.17 15.63 6.42
CA ASP A 24 0.53 15.42 5.16
C ASP A 24 2.03 15.19 5.37
N PHE A 25 2.66 16.00 6.22
CA PHE A 25 4.08 15.84 6.57
C PHE A 25 4.34 14.47 7.21
N ILE A 26 3.52 14.06 8.19
CA ILE A 26 3.67 12.74 8.81
C ILE A 26 3.41 11.63 7.78
N GLY A 27 2.42 11.80 6.90
CA GLY A 27 2.13 10.85 5.85
C GLY A 27 3.28 10.65 4.87
N VAL A 28 3.92 11.74 4.42
CA VAL A 28 5.13 11.69 3.58
C VAL A 28 6.28 11.06 4.35
N PHE A 29 6.50 11.45 5.62
CA PHE A 29 7.55 10.85 6.45
C PHE A 29 7.38 9.34 6.62
N CYS A 30 6.15 8.85 6.81
CA CYS A 30 5.86 7.41 6.87
C CYS A 30 6.18 6.69 5.54
N HIS A 31 5.86 7.33 4.41
CA HIS A 31 6.19 6.83 3.09
C HIS A 31 7.72 6.70 2.91
N GLU A 32 8.47 7.77 3.18
CA GLU A 32 9.94 7.77 3.04
C GLU A 32 10.62 6.80 4.01
N MET A 33 10.13 6.73 5.25
CA MET A 33 10.62 5.76 6.22
C MET A 33 10.41 4.33 5.72
N THR A 34 9.30 4.04 5.04
CA THR A 34 9.05 2.71 4.47
C THR A 34 10.15 2.29 3.50
N HIS A 35 10.62 3.18 2.64
CA HIS A 35 11.73 2.88 1.71
C HIS A 35 13.05 2.53 2.41
N THR A 36 13.28 2.97 3.65
CA THR A 36 14.49 2.61 4.42
C THR A 36 14.48 1.14 4.83
N TRP A 37 13.31 0.55 5.08
CA TRP A 37 13.16 -0.83 5.56
C TRP A 37 12.67 -1.80 4.48
N GLN A 38 12.33 -1.26 3.32
CA GLN A 38 11.80 -2.02 2.19
C GLN A 38 12.93 -2.65 1.38
N TRP A 39 12.75 -3.92 1.02
CA TRP A 39 13.59 -4.55 0.01
C TRP A 39 13.06 -4.21 -1.38
N ASN A 40 13.96 -3.82 -2.28
CA ASN A 40 13.60 -3.47 -3.66
C ASN A 40 13.68 -4.66 -4.65
N GLY A 41 13.75 -5.89 -4.14
CA GLY A 41 13.88 -7.07 -5.01
C GLY A 41 15.20 -7.12 -5.77
N GLN A 42 16.31 -6.66 -5.18
CA GLN A 42 17.58 -6.45 -5.90
C GLN A 42 17.44 -5.55 -7.14
N GLY A 43 16.51 -4.59 -7.09
CA GLY A 43 16.18 -3.70 -8.20
C GLY A 43 15.26 -4.31 -9.27
N GLN A 44 14.75 -5.53 -9.05
CA GLN A 44 13.84 -6.21 -9.98
C GLN A 44 12.37 -5.90 -9.73
N ALA A 45 12.03 -5.41 -8.52
CA ALA A 45 10.66 -5.07 -8.20
C ALA A 45 10.19 -3.87 -9.04
N PRO A 46 8.97 -3.92 -9.61
CA PRO A 46 8.40 -2.77 -10.31
C PRO A 46 8.36 -1.54 -9.41
N VAL A 47 8.72 -0.37 -9.95
CA VAL A 47 8.67 0.89 -9.20
C VAL A 47 7.27 1.14 -8.62
N GLY A 48 6.22 0.81 -9.38
CA GLY A 48 4.83 0.90 -8.90
C GLY A 48 4.55 0.09 -7.64
N LEU A 49 5.14 -1.11 -7.52
CA LEU A 49 5.04 -1.93 -6.30
C LEU A 49 5.81 -1.31 -5.14
N ILE A 50 7.02 -0.80 -5.40
CA ILE A 50 7.87 -0.21 -4.37
C ILE A 50 7.18 0.96 -3.69
N GLU A 51 6.72 1.90 -4.50
CA GLU A 51 5.97 3.07 -4.09
C GLU A 51 4.60 2.71 -3.52
N GLY A 52 3.93 1.71 -4.11
CA GLY A 52 2.66 1.19 -3.63
C GLY A 52 2.71 0.63 -2.22
N ILE A 53 3.81 -0.02 -1.83
CA ILE A 53 4.03 -0.49 -0.45
C ILE A 53 4.19 0.70 0.52
N ALA A 54 4.95 1.73 0.13
CA ALA A 54 5.11 2.93 0.95
C ALA A 54 3.78 3.68 1.13
N HIS A 55 2.98 3.79 0.08
CA HIS A 55 1.62 4.32 0.16
C HIS A 55 0.65 3.41 0.93
N PHE A 56 0.80 2.08 0.89
CA PHE A 56 0.03 1.17 1.73
C PHE A 56 0.30 1.41 3.21
N VAL A 57 1.56 1.59 3.63
CA VAL A 57 1.88 1.91 5.03
C VAL A 57 1.24 3.22 5.46
N ARG A 58 1.31 4.27 4.61
CA ARG A 58 0.62 5.54 4.83
C ARG A 58 -0.90 5.38 4.95
N LEU A 59 -1.50 4.51 4.13
CA LEU A 59 -2.92 4.16 4.18
C LEU A 59 -3.30 3.48 5.50
N LYS A 60 -2.54 2.46 5.96
CA LYS A 60 -2.81 1.77 7.23
C LYS A 60 -2.54 2.62 8.47
N ALA A 61 -1.80 3.71 8.29
CA ALA A 61 -1.48 4.69 9.31
C ALA A 61 -2.54 5.81 9.45
N ASP A 62 -3.60 5.77 8.64
CA ASP A 62 -4.67 6.78 8.55
C ASP A 62 -4.19 8.18 8.13
N TYR A 63 -3.08 8.27 7.37
CA TYR A 63 -2.54 9.53 6.84
C TYR A 63 -2.90 9.75 5.36
N VAL A 64 -4.16 9.52 5.00
CA VAL A 64 -4.66 9.55 3.61
C VAL A 64 -5.09 10.97 3.21
N PRO A 65 -4.45 11.61 2.21
CA PRO A 65 -4.91 12.92 1.70
C PRO A 65 -6.33 12.89 1.14
N ASN A 66 -6.98 14.06 1.18
CA ASN A 66 -8.26 14.29 0.52
C ASN A 66 -8.15 14.04 -0.99
N GLY A 67 -9.10 13.27 -1.56
CA GLY A 67 -9.15 12.98 -2.99
C GLY A 67 -8.29 11.79 -3.47
N TRP A 68 -7.79 10.96 -2.55
CA TRP A 68 -7.10 9.71 -2.91
C TRP A 68 -8.01 8.80 -3.76
N VAL A 69 -7.43 8.11 -4.75
CA VAL A 69 -8.11 7.08 -5.56
C VAL A 69 -8.93 6.10 -4.71
N LYS A 70 -10.12 5.75 -5.22
CA LYS A 70 -11.03 4.81 -4.56
C LYS A 70 -10.63 3.36 -4.83
N SER A 71 -11.06 2.46 -3.95
CA SER A 71 -10.95 1.02 -4.21
C SER A 71 -11.67 0.67 -5.52
N GLY A 72 -11.04 -0.15 -6.34
CA GLY A 72 -11.50 -0.51 -7.68
C GLY A 72 -11.08 0.44 -8.79
N GLU A 73 -10.48 1.60 -8.52
CA GLU A 73 -9.96 2.48 -9.58
C GLU A 73 -8.67 1.91 -10.21
N GLY A 74 -8.39 2.37 -11.43
CA GLY A 74 -7.25 1.93 -12.24
C GLY A 74 -7.49 0.73 -13.17
N GLN A 75 -6.55 0.44 -14.06
CA GLN A 75 -6.54 -0.59 -15.10
C GLN A 75 -5.57 -1.75 -14.81
N ARG A 76 -4.44 -1.49 -14.13
CA ARG A 76 -3.43 -2.50 -13.77
C ARG A 76 -2.98 -2.37 -12.30
N TRP A 77 -2.62 -3.50 -11.70
CA TRP A 77 -2.32 -3.59 -10.27
C TRP A 77 -1.09 -2.77 -9.82
N ASP A 78 -0.12 -2.57 -10.70
CA ASP A 78 1.10 -1.78 -10.50
C ASP A 78 1.05 -0.41 -11.23
N GLU A 79 -0.12 0.06 -11.66
CA GLU A 79 -0.25 1.36 -12.32
C GLU A 79 -0.21 2.52 -11.31
N GLY A 80 1.01 2.90 -10.95
CA GLY A 80 1.20 4.01 -10.04
C GLY A 80 0.75 3.74 -8.61
N TYR A 81 1.14 4.65 -7.74
CA TYR A 81 1.43 4.27 -6.37
C TYR A 81 0.16 4.13 -5.52
N LEU A 82 -0.83 4.99 -5.82
CA LEU A 82 -2.09 5.03 -5.08
C LEU A 82 -3.02 3.87 -5.42
N VAL A 83 -3.05 3.45 -6.70
CA VAL A 83 -3.83 2.29 -7.16
C VAL A 83 -3.23 1.01 -6.58
N THR A 84 -1.91 0.85 -6.66
CA THR A 84 -1.21 -0.29 -6.08
C THR A 84 -1.41 -0.38 -4.57
N ALA A 85 -1.38 0.74 -3.84
CA ALA A 85 -1.65 0.74 -2.40
C ALA A 85 -3.05 0.20 -2.06
N ARG A 86 -4.09 0.56 -2.83
CA ARG A 86 -5.46 0.04 -2.65
C ARG A 86 -5.55 -1.45 -2.96
N PHE A 87 -4.86 -1.91 -3.99
CA PHE A 87 -4.76 -3.32 -4.31
C PHE A 87 -4.06 -4.12 -3.20
N LEU A 88 -2.95 -3.61 -2.69
CA LEU A 88 -2.22 -4.23 -1.58
C LEU A 88 -3.04 -4.27 -0.28
N ASP A 89 -3.89 -3.27 -0.04
CA ASP A 89 -4.84 -3.28 1.09
C ASP A 89 -5.87 -4.41 0.92
N TYR A 90 -6.42 -4.59 -0.29
CA TYR A 90 -7.25 -5.74 -0.59
C TYR A 90 -6.53 -7.09 -0.38
N CYS A 91 -5.28 -7.22 -0.85
CA CYS A 91 -4.48 -8.43 -0.63
C CYS A 91 -4.24 -8.69 0.86
N ASN A 92 -4.02 -7.63 1.66
CA ASN A 92 -3.85 -7.74 3.10
C ASN A 92 -5.16 -8.08 3.84
N ASP A 93 -6.32 -7.71 3.29
CA ASP A 93 -7.62 -8.16 3.80
C ASP A 93 -7.85 -9.66 3.55
N LEU A 94 -7.33 -10.20 2.44
CA LEU A 94 -7.39 -11.64 2.18
C LEU A 94 -6.47 -12.42 3.13
N GLN A 95 -5.30 -11.88 3.43
CA GLN A 95 -4.35 -12.46 4.38
C GLN A 95 -3.64 -11.37 5.17
N GLN A 96 -3.97 -11.26 6.45
CA GLN A 96 -3.35 -10.29 7.33
C GLN A 96 -1.83 -10.47 7.36
N GLY A 97 -1.09 -9.38 7.13
CA GLY A 97 0.36 -9.40 7.08
C GLY A 97 0.96 -9.71 5.71
N PHE A 98 0.12 -9.86 4.67
CA PHE A 98 0.54 -10.10 3.29
C PHE A 98 1.69 -9.18 2.85
N VAL A 99 1.56 -7.87 3.02
CA VAL A 99 2.57 -6.90 2.57
C VAL A 99 3.91 -7.08 3.32
N ALA A 100 3.87 -7.46 4.59
CA ALA A 100 5.07 -7.70 5.37
C ALA A 100 5.81 -8.96 4.88
N GLU A 101 5.08 -10.03 4.57
CA GLU A 101 5.65 -11.25 4.00
C GLU A 101 6.14 -11.05 2.56
N LEU A 102 5.42 -10.26 1.75
CA LEU A 102 5.87 -9.85 0.43
C LEU A 102 7.21 -9.11 0.51
N ASN A 103 7.31 -8.09 1.37
CA ASN A 103 8.57 -7.36 1.58
C ASN A 103 9.71 -8.30 1.99
N LYS A 104 9.45 -9.24 2.91
CA LYS A 104 10.45 -10.23 3.34
C LYS A 104 10.93 -11.11 2.18
N LYS A 105 10.04 -11.54 1.28
CA LYS A 105 10.40 -12.34 0.10
C LYS A 105 11.20 -11.54 -0.94
N MET A 106 11.02 -10.22 -0.97
CA MET A 106 11.77 -9.32 -1.85
C MET A 106 13.25 -9.12 -1.48
N ARG A 107 13.74 -9.74 -0.39
CA ARG A 107 15.12 -9.56 0.07
C ARG A 107 16.16 -9.88 -0.99
N ASP A 108 15.96 -10.98 -1.72
CA ASP A 108 16.96 -11.56 -2.62
C ASP A 108 16.55 -11.54 -4.11
N GLY A 109 15.47 -10.83 -4.45
CA GLY A 109 14.95 -10.75 -5.81
C GLY A 109 13.45 -10.47 -5.82
N TYR A 110 12.87 -10.29 -7.00
CA TYR A 110 11.42 -10.11 -7.14
C TYR A 110 10.82 -11.01 -8.24
N SER A 111 9.62 -11.54 -7.96
CA SER A 111 8.79 -12.23 -8.93
C SER A 111 7.31 -12.02 -8.59
N ASP A 112 6.48 -11.76 -9.59
CA ASP A 112 5.02 -11.70 -9.44
C ASP A 112 4.44 -13.02 -8.89
N ASN A 113 5.16 -14.14 -9.02
CA ASN A 113 4.77 -15.42 -8.44
C ASN A 113 4.66 -15.39 -6.91
N PHE A 114 5.29 -14.42 -6.24
CA PHE A 114 5.16 -14.26 -4.78
C PHE A 114 3.72 -14.05 -4.35
N PHE A 115 2.88 -13.42 -5.19
CA PHE A 115 1.44 -13.30 -4.92
C PHE A 115 0.77 -14.67 -4.88
N GLN A 116 1.11 -15.57 -5.82
CA GLN A 116 0.58 -16.93 -5.85
C GLN A 116 1.09 -17.77 -4.69
N GLU A 117 2.37 -17.65 -4.34
CA GLU A 117 2.94 -18.35 -3.19
C GLU A 117 2.30 -17.90 -1.87
N LEU A 118 1.94 -16.63 -1.74
CA LEU A 118 1.41 -16.06 -0.51
C LEU A 118 -0.11 -16.18 -0.40
N LEU A 119 -0.86 -16.05 -1.49
CA LEU A 119 -2.33 -15.97 -1.50
C LEU A 119 -3.01 -17.09 -2.30
N GLY A 120 -2.23 -17.97 -2.94
CA GLY A 120 -2.76 -19.10 -3.73
C GLY A 120 -3.30 -18.72 -5.11
N LYS A 121 -3.17 -17.46 -5.54
CA LYS A 121 -3.66 -16.93 -6.82
C LYS A 121 -2.62 -16.04 -7.49
N THR A 122 -2.57 -16.07 -8.83
CA THR A 122 -1.68 -15.17 -9.56
C THR A 122 -2.06 -13.71 -9.33
N VAL A 123 -1.12 -12.78 -9.50
CA VAL A 123 -1.39 -11.34 -9.35
C VAL A 123 -2.53 -10.87 -10.27
N ASP A 124 -2.62 -11.41 -11.48
CA ASP A 124 -3.69 -11.09 -12.44
C ASP A 124 -5.07 -11.60 -11.99
N GLN A 125 -5.12 -12.79 -11.38
CA GLN A 125 -6.35 -13.32 -10.79
C GLN A 125 -6.81 -12.47 -9.60
N LEU A 126 -5.89 -12.11 -8.71
CA LEU A 126 -6.15 -11.24 -7.58
C LEU A 126 -6.62 -9.85 -8.05
N TRP A 127 -6.00 -9.30 -9.10
CA TRP A 127 -6.40 -8.04 -9.67
C TRP A 127 -7.82 -8.11 -10.25
N THR A 128 -8.14 -9.18 -10.97
CA THR A 128 -9.49 -9.41 -11.50
C THR A 128 -10.52 -9.51 -10.36
N ASP A 129 -10.22 -10.25 -9.31
CA ASP A 129 -11.08 -10.39 -8.13
C ASP A 129 -11.27 -9.05 -7.39
N TYR A 130 -10.20 -8.26 -7.28
CA TYR A 130 -10.24 -6.90 -6.73
C TYR A 130 -11.17 -6.00 -7.56
N LYS A 131 -11.01 -5.99 -8.88
CA LYS A 131 -11.87 -5.22 -9.79
C LYS A 131 -13.32 -5.66 -9.69
N ALA A 132 -13.60 -6.96 -9.58
CA ALA A 132 -14.95 -7.48 -9.40
C ALA A 132 -15.56 -7.09 -8.05
N ARG A 133 -14.78 -7.12 -6.95
CA ARG A 133 -15.23 -6.74 -5.60
C ARG A 133 -15.66 -5.28 -5.51
N PHE A 134 -15.02 -4.40 -6.30
CA PHE A 134 -15.25 -2.96 -6.27
C PHE A 134 -15.84 -2.41 -7.57
N ALA A 135 -16.35 -3.28 -8.44
CA ALA A 135 -17.14 -2.88 -9.60
C ALA A 135 -18.47 -2.33 -9.11
N ASN A 136 -18.61 -1.00 -9.13
CA ASN A 136 -19.88 -0.29 -8.92
C ASN A 136 -20.59 -0.11 -10.26
#